data_AF-A0A257EU08-F1
#
_entry.id   AF-A0A257EU08-F1
#
_cell.length_a   1.000
_cell.length_b   1.000
_cell.length_c   1.000
_cell.angle_alpha   90.00
_cell.angle_beta   90.00
_cell.angle_gamma   90.00
#
_symmetry.space_group_name_H-M   'P 1'
#
loop_
_entity.id
_entity.type
_entity.pdbx_description
1 polymer ?
#
loop_
_entity_poly.entity_id
_entity_poly.type
_entity_poly.pdbx_seq_one_letter_code
_entity_poly.pdbx_strand_id
1 'polypeptide(L)'
;MLSVYCRAFCLALGLLALPLQAGADVTLRLSMGYVDSAAGAVATAPTITVTDLLGDQPLQASVAPDAADAARQVATVTLPESLFSGPYARLRVAVADLRLPPGDSQSAEDIRFAFELVLRRDLLPEVIDLALPVVTSSRKGAMKPYMDLPQIAEELPARFFLAQQWMSLYQADPGSVAASPQSFALQRLISRAIADFAIRMADLDPGAVLILPAQELRDTLALYWDGMPDGREIHLRAYADARTILWLDLGRTEDLLSTARRGGTPAPAACAEARALLAFFDTHRPDEAEAAKVDSMFPNPGTLTGYLSGRRTDLTVSCARFSL
;
A
#
# COMPACT_ATOMS: atom_id res chain seq x y z
N MET A 1 -25.00 50.27 -4.76
CA MET A 1 -25.15 48.96 -5.45
C MET A 1 -23.89 48.06 -5.39
N LEU A 2 -22.82 48.42 -4.68
CA LEU A 2 -21.63 47.54 -4.51
C LEU A 2 -21.69 46.54 -3.32
N SER A 3 -22.66 46.69 -2.41
CA SER A 3 -22.69 45.94 -1.14
C SER A 3 -23.29 44.53 -1.24
N VAL A 4 -24.17 44.30 -2.23
CA VAL A 4 -24.90 43.01 -2.37
C VAL A 4 -24.06 41.94 -3.05
N TYR A 5 -23.18 42.31 -3.98
CA TYR A 5 -22.32 41.36 -4.71
C TYR A 5 -21.19 40.79 -3.84
N CYS A 6 -20.69 41.54 -2.86
CA CYS A 6 -19.62 41.06 -1.98
C CYS A 6 -20.13 39.98 -1.00
N ARG A 7 -21.38 40.09 -0.52
CA ARG A 7 -22.00 39.06 0.34
C ARG A 7 -22.35 37.77 -0.41
N ALA A 8 -22.79 37.86 -1.67
CA ALA A 8 -23.07 36.68 -2.49
C ALA A 8 -21.79 35.92 -2.88
N PHE A 9 -20.69 36.64 -3.15
CA PHE A 9 -19.40 36.02 -3.49
C PHE A 9 -18.74 35.34 -2.27
N CYS A 10 -18.86 35.92 -1.06
CA CYS A 10 -18.38 35.27 0.17
C CYS A 10 -19.22 34.05 0.58
N LEU A 11 -20.54 34.03 0.31
CA LEU A 11 -21.39 32.86 0.57
C LEU A 11 -21.13 31.72 -0.42
N ALA A 12 -20.79 32.02 -1.68
CA ALA A 12 -20.43 31.01 -2.68
C ALA A 12 -19.05 30.37 -2.40
N LEU A 13 -18.09 31.11 -1.82
CA LEU A 13 -16.82 30.55 -1.37
C LEU A 13 -16.96 29.71 -0.08
N GLY A 14 -17.90 30.05 0.81
CA GLY A 14 -18.16 29.28 2.03
C GLY A 14 -18.84 27.92 1.79
N LEU A 15 -19.61 27.77 0.71
CA LEU A 15 -20.29 26.52 0.34
C LEU A 15 -19.43 25.53 -0.47
N LEU A 16 -18.25 25.96 -0.92
CA LEU A 16 -17.30 25.10 -1.65
C LEU A 16 -16.33 24.35 -0.74
N ALA A 17 -16.33 24.67 0.55
CA ALA A 17 -15.62 23.94 1.60
C ALA A 17 -16.65 23.23 2.49
N LEU A 18 -17.40 22.27 1.93
CA LEU A 18 -17.96 21.24 2.81
C LEU A 18 -16.74 20.50 3.38
N PRO A 19 -16.48 20.59 4.70
CA PRO A 19 -15.43 19.77 5.28
C PRO A 19 -15.83 18.31 5.01
N LEU A 20 -14.90 17.50 4.48
CA LEU A 20 -15.03 16.06 4.63
C LEU A 20 -15.30 15.81 6.12
N GLN A 21 -16.36 15.05 6.43
CA GLN A 21 -16.71 14.72 7.82
C GLN A 21 -15.46 14.20 8.51
N ALA A 22 -15.05 14.86 9.60
CA ALA A 22 -13.96 14.40 10.44
C ALA A 22 -14.20 12.93 10.80
N GLY A 23 -13.29 12.06 10.38
CA GLY A 23 -13.35 10.63 10.71
C GLY A 23 -13.02 10.42 12.19
N ALA A 24 -13.38 9.26 12.70
CA ALA A 24 -12.88 8.79 13.99
C ALA A 24 -11.46 8.23 13.81
N ASP A 25 -10.73 8.13 14.92
CA ASP A 25 -9.44 7.44 14.93
C ASP A 25 -9.63 5.97 14.51
N VAL A 26 -8.73 5.48 13.67
CA VAL A 26 -8.76 4.10 13.14
C VAL A 26 -7.70 3.28 13.85
N THR A 27 -7.99 2.02 14.16
CA THR A 27 -7.00 1.11 14.75
C THR A 27 -6.40 0.21 13.69
N LEU A 28 -5.08 0.29 13.50
CA LEU A 28 -4.31 -0.67 12.71
C LEU A 28 -3.80 -1.79 13.60
N ARG A 29 -4.16 -3.03 13.29
CA ARG A 29 -3.66 -4.26 13.90
C ARG A 29 -2.81 -5.01 12.89
N LEU A 30 -1.58 -5.31 13.25
CA LEU A 30 -0.69 -6.20 12.50
C LEU A 30 -0.57 -7.49 13.31
N SER A 31 -1.17 -8.57 12.84
CA SER A 31 -1.16 -9.87 13.51
C SER A 31 -0.07 -10.77 12.93
N MET A 32 0.86 -11.21 13.77
CA MET A 32 2.03 -11.99 13.38
C MET A 32 2.02 -13.34 14.08
N GLY A 33 2.07 -14.42 13.30
CA GLY A 33 2.02 -15.77 13.82
C GLY A 33 2.68 -16.77 12.88
N TYR A 34 3.20 -17.85 13.44
CA TYR A 34 3.76 -18.94 12.67
C TYR A 34 2.67 -19.67 11.88
N VAL A 35 2.88 -19.88 10.58
CA VAL A 35 1.88 -20.53 9.71
C VAL A 35 1.71 -22.02 10.04
N ASP A 36 2.79 -22.68 10.49
CA ASP A 36 2.84 -24.13 10.77
C ASP A 36 3.66 -24.39 12.06
N SER A 37 3.36 -23.68 13.15
CA SER A 37 4.04 -24.00 14.43
C SER A 37 3.62 -25.37 14.93
N ALA A 38 4.58 -26.26 15.16
CA ALA A 38 4.38 -27.39 16.05
C ALA A 38 3.81 -26.89 17.38
N ALA A 39 2.86 -27.63 17.94
CA ALA A 39 1.95 -27.22 19.02
C ALA A 39 2.55 -26.22 20.03
N GLY A 40 2.06 -24.98 20.00
CA GLY A 40 2.24 -23.99 21.08
C GLY A 40 3.46 -23.06 20.97
N ALA A 41 4.21 -23.06 19.86
CA ALA A 41 5.28 -22.07 19.70
C ALA A 41 4.69 -20.67 19.51
N VAL A 42 5.10 -19.73 20.36
CA VAL A 42 4.69 -18.33 20.32
C VAL A 42 5.66 -17.54 19.47
N ALA A 43 5.15 -16.73 18.54
CA ALA A 43 6.01 -15.80 17.79
C ALA A 43 6.70 -14.84 18.75
N THR A 44 8.01 -14.66 18.60
CA THR A 44 8.75 -13.64 19.37
C THR A 44 8.17 -12.27 19.02
N ALA A 45 7.98 -11.40 20.01
CA ALA A 45 7.50 -10.03 19.78
C ALA A 45 8.50 -9.27 18.89
N PRO A 46 8.13 -8.92 17.65
CA PRO A 46 9.02 -8.15 16.79
C PRO A 46 8.99 -6.67 17.19
N THR A 47 10.04 -5.95 16.79
CA THR A 47 10.05 -4.49 16.83
C THR A 47 9.29 -3.97 15.62
N ILE A 48 8.21 -3.22 15.86
CA ILE A 48 7.40 -2.59 14.80
C ILE A 48 7.52 -1.08 14.90
N THR A 49 7.93 -0.45 13.80
CA THR A 49 7.91 1.00 13.65
C THR A 49 6.92 1.37 12.57
N VAL A 50 6.00 2.29 12.87
CA VAL A 50 5.08 2.85 11.88
C VAL A 50 5.38 4.34 11.75
N THR A 51 5.52 4.82 10.52
CA THR A 51 5.83 6.23 10.22
C THR A 51 4.82 6.77 9.23
N ASP A 52 4.26 7.94 9.51
CA ASP A 52 3.49 8.70 8.54
C ASP A 52 4.43 9.25 7.46
N LEU A 53 4.23 8.85 6.20
CA LEU A 53 5.03 9.30 5.06
C LEU A 53 4.58 10.64 4.49
N LEU A 54 3.44 11.18 4.93
CA LEU A 54 2.94 12.48 4.49
C LEU A 54 3.28 13.59 5.48
N GLY A 55 3.32 13.27 6.78
CA GLY A 55 3.67 14.19 7.87
C GLY A 55 5.04 13.96 8.51
N ASP A 56 5.79 12.91 8.11
CA ASP A 56 7.09 12.50 8.66
C ASP A 56 7.11 12.29 10.18
N GLN A 57 5.99 11.81 10.75
CA GLN A 57 5.88 11.56 12.19
C GLN A 57 5.87 10.07 12.51
N PRO A 58 6.72 9.59 13.44
CA PRO A 58 6.62 8.23 13.94
C PRO A 58 5.35 8.07 14.77
N LEU A 59 4.64 6.96 14.56
CA LEU A 59 3.48 6.56 15.33
C LEU A 59 3.88 5.55 16.39
N GLN A 60 3.24 5.63 17.56
CA GLN A 60 3.47 4.69 18.64
C GLN A 60 2.77 3.37 18.34
N ALA A 61 3.54 2.29 18.26
CA ALA A 61 3.05 0.94 18.18
C ALA A 61 3.22 0.22 19.52
N SER A 62 2.19 -0.48 19.97
CA SER A 62 2.26 -1.39 21.12
C SER A 62 2.18 -2.82 20.63
N VAL A 63 3.14 -3.68 21.00
CA VAL A 63 3.14 -5.10 20.65
C VAL A 63 2.79 -5.92 21.87
N ALA A 64 1.78 -6.77 21.76
CA ALA A 64 1.35 -7.68 22.81
C ALA A 64 0.83 -9.01 22.21
N PRO A 65 0.81 -10.11 23.00
CA PRO A 65 0.14 -11.33 22.57
C PRO A 65 -1.35 -11.09 22.24
N ASP A 66 -1.87 -11.76 21.22
CA ASP A 66 -3.29 -11.68 20.88
C ASP A 66 -4.13 -12.28 22.03
N ALA A 67 -5.21 -11.58 22.40
CA ALA A 67 -6.14 -12.06 23.42
C ALA A 67 -6.92 -13.30 22.93
N ALA A 68 -7.14 -13.41 21.61
CA ALA A 68 -7.83 -14.54 21.00
C ALA A 68 -6.91 -15.75 20.75
N ASP A 69 -5.61 -15.51 20.54
CA ASP A 69 -4.61 -16.53 20.23
C ASP A 69 -3.24 -16.12 20.76
N ALA A 70 -2.89 -16.56 21.96
CA ALA A 70 -1.63 -16.20 22.61
C ALA A 70 -0.37 -16.66 21.84
N ALA A 71 -0.50 -17.50 20.80
CA ALA A 71 0.60 -17.85 19.90
C ALA A 71 0.97 -16.73 18.91
N ARG A 72 0.08 -15.73 18.74
CA ARG A 72 0.26 -14.59 17.86
C ARG A 72 0.69 -13.35 18.63
N GLN A 73 1.56 -12.56 18.01
CA GLN A 73 1.87 -11.20 18.46
C GLN A 73 1.04 -10.23 17.64
N VAL A 74 0.42 -9.25 18.28
CA VAL A 74 -0.35 -8.20 17.62
C VAL A 74 0.29 -6.86 17.93
N ALA A 75 0.73 -6.17 16.88
CA ALA A 75 1.09 -4.76 16.98
C ALA A 75 -0.15 -3.92 16.73
N THR A 76 -0.47 -3.05 17.66
CA THR A 76 -1.61 -2.13 17.58
C THR A 76 -1.10 -0.70 17.47
N VAL A 77 -1.66 0.05 16.52
CA VAL A 77 -1.39 1.47 16.31
C VAL A 77 -2.71 2.21 16.16
N THR A 78 -2.89 3.28 16.95
CA THR A 78 -4.01 4.21 16.74
C THR A 78 -3.60 5.23 15.70
N LEU A 79 -4.36 5.30 14.61
CA LEU A 79 -4.18 6.21 13.51
C LEU A 79 -5.09 7.42 13.74
N PRO A 80 -4.54 8.57 14.15
CA PRO A 80 -5.35 9.75 14.36
C PRO A 80 -5.89 10.27 13.03
N GLU A 81 -7.08 10.83 13.06
CA GLU A 81 -7.72 11.47 11.89
C GLU A 81 -6.82 12.53 11.23
N SER A 82 -5.95 13.20 11.99
CA SER A 82 -5.01 14.20 11.47
C SER A 82 -3.95 13.65 10.52
N LEU A 83 -3.80 12.32 10.44
CA LEU A 83 -2.85 11.66 9.54
C LEU A 83 -3.33 11.68 8.08
N PHE A 84 -4.64 11.84 7.85
CA PHE A 84 -5.20 11.82 6.51
C PHE A 84 -5.00 13.16 5.80
N SER A 85 -4.29 13.12 4.66
CA SER A 85 -4.23 14.21 3.71
C SER A 85 -5.36 14.03 2.70
N GLY A 86 -6.50 14.64 2.99
CA GLY A 86 -7.72 14.45 2.19
C GLY A 86 -8.21 13.00 2.23
N PRO A 87 -8.29 12.29 1.08
CA PRO A 87 -8.84 10.93 1.03
C PRO A 87 -7.86 9.83 1.45
N TYR A 88 -6.57 10.13 1.62
CA TYR A 88 -5.56 9.11 1.87
C TYR A 88 -4.68 9.39 3.09
N ALA A 89 -4.20 8.30 3.67
CA ALA A 89 -3.06 8.25 4.55
C ALA A 89 -2.01 7.32 3.92
N ARG A 90 -0.72 7.64 4.03
CA ARG A 90 0.37 6.78 3.57
C ARG A 90 1.32 6.52 4.73
N LEU A 91 1.48 5.25 5.08
CA LEU A 91 2.29 4.80 6.21
C LEU A 91 3.44 3.94 5.71
N ARG A 92 4.57 4.03 6.38
CA ARG A 92 5.64 3.04 6.30
C ARG A 92 5.57 2.15 7.52
N VAL A 93 5.61 0.84 7.32
CA VAL A 93 5.72 -0.16 8.37
C VAL A 93 7.06 -0.86 8.23
N ALA A 94 7.92 -0.74 9.25
CA ALA A 94 9.17 -1.45 9.35
C ALA A 94 9.08 -2.51 10.45
N VAL A 95 9.45 -3.74 10.09
CA VAL A 95 9.50 -4.91 10.98
C VAL A 95 10.95 -5.27 11.21
N ALA A 96 11.34 -5.43 12.47
CA ALA A 96 12.66 -5.89 12.88
C ALA A 96 12.56 -6.92 14.01
N ASP A 97 13.65 -7.64 14.24
CA ASP A 97 13.78 -8.67 15.28
C ASP A 97 12.75 -9.80 15.16
N LEU A 98 12.17 -9.97 13.97
CA LEU A 98 11.25 -11.06 13.69
C LEU A 98 12.05 -12.36 13.60
N ARG A 99 11.63 -13.38 14.34
CA ARG A 99 12.32 -14.68 14.42
C ARG A 99 11.49 -15.79 13.81
N LEU A 100 12.18 -16.79 13.27
CA LEU A 100 11.55 -18.01 12.78
C LEU A 100 11.16 -18.96 13.92
N PRO A 101 10.27 -19.93 13.67
CA PRO A 101 9.90 -20.93 14.68
C PRO A 101 11.14 -21.63 15.28
N PRO A 102 11.14 -21.95 16.58
CA PRO A 102 12.18 -22.76 17.20
C PRO A 102 12.37 -24.10 16.47
N GLY A 103 13.61 -24.51 16.25
CA GLY A 103 13.95 -25.73 15.50
C GLY A 103 14.09 -25.53 13.99
N ASP A 104 13.80 -24.33 13.49
CA ASP A 104 14.16 -23.94 12.13
C ASP A 104 15.67 -23.72 12.01
N SER A 105 16.25 -24.06 10.84
CA SER A 105 17.70 -23.92 10.58
C SER A 105 18.19 -22.48 10.64
N GLN A 106 17.31 -21.50 10.44
CA GLN A 106 17.60 -20.06 10.51
C GLN A 106 16.87 -19.38 11.69
N SER A 107 16.48 -20.13 12.72
CA SER A 107 15.78 -19.59 13.90
C SER A 107 16.57 -18.57 14.72
N ALA A 108 17.90 -18.58 14.59
CA ALA A 108 18.80 -17.61 15.22
C ALA A 108 19.04 -16.34 14.39
N GLU A 109 18.44 -16.22 13.20
CA GLU A 109 18.60 -15.04 12.33
C GLU A 109 17.52 -13.99 12.62
N ASP A 110 17.88 -12.72 12.45
CA ASP A 110 16.97 -11.58 12.57
C ASP A 110 16.37 -11.26 11.22
N ILE A 111 15.05 -11.31 11.11
CA ILE A 111 14.32 -10.91 9.92
C ILE A 111 13.92 -9.44 10.03
N ARG A 112 14.23 -8.69 8.97
CA ARG A 112 13.99 -7.25 8.86
C ARG A 112 13.45 -6.94 7.47
N PHE A 113 12.31 -6.28 7.41
CA PHE A 113 11.75 -5.81 6.14
C PHE A 113 10.85 -4.60 6.36
N ALA A 114 10.52 -3.91 5.28
CA ALA A 114 9.59 -2.80 5.31
C ALA A 114 8.61 -2.87 4.14
N PHE A 115 7.47 -2.26 4.33
CA PHE A 115 6.45 -2.06 3.31
C PHE A 115 5.69 -0.77 3.60
N GLU A 116 4.92 -0.31 2.62
CA GLU A 116 4.06 0.85 2.79
C GLU A 116 2.60 0.44 2.74
N LEU A 117 1.77 1.20 3.46
CA LEU A 117 0.33 1.11 3.43
C LEU A 117 -0.22 2.41 2.89
N VAL A 118 -1.14 2.33 1.93
CA VAL A 118 -2.00 3.45 1.57
C VAL A 118 -3.41 3.12 2.03
N LEU A 119 -3.96 3.99 2.85
CA LEU A 119 -5.27 3.82 3.47
C LEU A 119 -6.27 4.76 2.81
N ARG A 120 -7.45 4.25 2.45
CA ARG A 120 -8.51 4.99 1.78
C ARG A 120 -9.62 5.32 2.75
N ARG A 121 -9.64 6.57 3.19
CA ARG A 121 -10.47 7.05 4.29
C ARG A 121 -11.95 6.65 4.17
N ASP A 122 -12.52 6.75 2.97
CA ASP A 122 -13.92 6.47 2.68
C ASP A 122 -14.33 4.99 2.82
N LEU A 123 -13.35 4.09 2.74
CA LEU A 123 -13.55 2.65 2.78
C LEU A 123 -13.04 2.01 4.09
N LEU A 124 -12.43 2.80 4.99
CA LEU A 124 -11.81 2.25 6.18
C LEU A 124 -12.84 1.75 7.20
N PRO A 125 -12.69 0.51 7.69
CA PRO A 125 -13.35 0.10 8.92
C PRO A 125 -12.72 0.78 10.15
N GLU A 126 -13.40 0.72 11.30
CA GLU A 126 -12.85 1.19 12.59
C GLU A 126 -11.56 0.44 12.98
N VAL A 127 -11.46 -0.84 12.59
CA VAL A 127 -10.31 -1.70 12.85
C VAL A 127 -9.84 -2.32 11.54
N ILE A 128 -8.59 -2.07 11.19
CA ILE A 128 -7.88 -2.69 10.07
C ILE A 128 -7.03 -3.82 10.64
N ASP A 129 -7.29 -5.06 10.24
CA ASP A 129 -6.47 -6.22 10.64
C ASP A 129 -5.68 -6.74 9.44
N LEU A 130 -4.35 -6.72 9.54
CA LEU A 130 -3.45 -7.27 8.55
C LEU A 130 -2.68 -8.43 9.16
N ALA A 131 -2.85 -9.62 8.58
CA ALA A 131 -2.10 -10.80 8.95
C ALA A 131 -0.74 -10.82 8.24
N LEU A 132 0.34 -10.86 9.02
CA LEU A 132 1.72 -11.02 8.60
C LEU A 132 2.18 -12.44 8.94
N PRO A 133 2.04 -13.40 8.01
CA PRO A 133 2.40 -14.79 8.27
C PRO A 133 3.91 -14.94 8.47
N VAL A 134 4.34 -15.67 9.50
CA VAL A 134 5.75 -15.99 9.73
C VAL A 134 6.02 -17.42 9.28
N VAL A 135 6.96 -17.61 8.35
CA VAL A 135 7.23 -18.92 7.73
C VAL A 135 8.61 -19.46 8.02
N THR A 136 8.68 -20.78 8.17
CA THR A 136 9.93 -21.54 8.23
C THR A 136 10.86 -21.25 7.04
N SER A 137 12.18 -21.40 7.24
CA SER A 137 13.19 -21.36 6.18
C SER A 137 13.26 -22.66 5.37
N SER A 138 12.54 -23.72 5.77
CA SER A 138 12.51 -24.98 5.01
C SER A 138 11.73 -24.79 3.72
N ARG A 139 12.37 -25.01 2.57
CA ARG A 139 11.72 -24.93 1.25
C ARG A 139 10.41 -25.74 1.18
N LYS A 140 10.40 -26.97 1.72
CA LYS A 140 9.21 -27.83 1.68
C LYS A 140 8.13 -27.33 2.65
N GLY A 141 8.54 -26.84 3.83
CA GLY A 141 7.64 -26.30 4.84
C GLY A 141 7.05 -24.93 4.50
N ALA A 142 7.78 -24.08 3.76
CA ALA A 142 7.33 -22.76 3.34
C ALA A 142 6.55 -22.78 2.01
N MET A 143 6.92 -23.68 1.08
CA MET A 143 6.17 -23.85 -0.17
C MET A 143 4.82 -24.52 0.07
N LYS A 144 4.67 -25.33 1.12
CA LYS A 144 3.40 -26.03 1.38
C LYS A 144 2.27 -25.03 1.68
N PRO A 145 2.39 -24.09 2.63
CA PRO A 145 1.42 -23.00 2.78
C PRO A 145 1.22 -22.23 1.48
N TYR A 146 2.27 -21.95 0.71
CA TYR A 146 2.14 -21.27 -0.58
C TYR A 146 1.30 -22.04 -1.61
N MET A 147 1.41 -23.37 -1.66
CA MET A 147 0.68 -24.24 -2.58
C MET A 147 -0.73 -24.56 -2.10
N ASP A 148 -0.94 -24.55 -0.78
CA ASP A 148 -2.22 -24.86 -0.13
C ASP A 148 -3.12 -23.62 0.02
N LEU A 149 -2.61 -22.42 -0.25
CA LEU A 149 -3.41 -21.19 -0.24
C LEU A 149 -4.41 -21.17 -1.43
N PRO A 150 -5.62 -20.59 -1.28
CA PRO A 150 -6.71 -20.74 -2.26
C PRO A 150 -6.80 -19.74 -3.45
N GLN A 151 -5.81 -19.42 -4.29
CA GLN A 151 -5.87 -18.48 -5.47
C GLN A 151 -6.65 -17.13 -5.37
N ILE A 152 -7.23 -16.74 -4.23
CA ILE A 152 -8.13 -15.59 -4.05
C ILE A 152 -7.34 -14.38 -3.50
N ALA A 153 -7.89 -13.17 -3.60
CA ALA A 153 -7.24 -11.89 -3.22
C ALA A 153 -6.57 -11.86 -1.83
N GLU A 154 -7.04 -12.67 -0.87
CA GLU A 154 -6.44 -12.82 0.47
C GLU A 154 -5.00 -13.41 0.45
N GLU A 155 -4.58 -14.07 -0.64
CA GLU A 155 -3.23 -14.64 -0.77
C GLU A 155 -2.13 -13.61 -1.08
N LEU A 156 -2.49 -12.50 -1.71
CA LEU A 156 -1.54 -11.53 -2.26
C LEU A 156 -0.65 -10.91 -1.17
N PRO A 157 -1.21 -10.43 -0.03
CA PRO A 157 -0.41 -9.95 1.09
C PRO A 157 0.53 -11.02 1.64
N ALA A 158 0.05 -12.26 1.77
CA ALA A 158 0.86 -13.36 2.28
C ALA A 158 2.08 -13.60 1.39
N ARG A 159 1.91 -13.76 0.06
CA ARG A 159 3.03 -13.98 -0.88
C ARG A 159 4.05 -12.85 -0.84
N PHE A 160 3.58 -11.61 -0.72
CA PHE A 160 4.44 -10.45 -0.57
C PHE A 160 5.30 -10.53 0.71
N PHE A 161 4.69 -10.76 1.88
CA PHE A 161 5.42 -10.86 3.14
C PHE A 161 6.38 -12.06 3.20
N LEU A 162 6.02 -13.17 2.57
CA LEU A 162 6.89 -14.35 2.44
C LEU A 162 8.18 -14.01 1.67
N ALA A 163 8.04 -13.33 0.53
CA ALA A 163 9.18 -12.92 -0.29
C ALA A 163 10.11 -11.98 0.50
N GLN A 164 9.55 -11.00 1.22
CA GLN A 164 10.30 -10.06 2.06
C GLN A 164 11.11 -10.76 3.16
N GLN A 165 10.48 -11.69 3.89
CA GLN A 165 11.16 -12.44 4.95
C GLN A 165 12.32 -13.28 4.39
N TRP A 166 12.11 -13.94 3.26
CA TRP A 166 13.16 -14.74 2.64
C TRP A 166 14.31 -13.89 2.08
N MET A 167 14.01 -12.76 1.45
CA MET A 167 15.04 -11.80 1.02
C MET A 167 15.87 -11.31 2.21
N SER A 168 15.23 -11.07 3.35
CA SER A 168 15.93 -10.70 4.59
C SER A 168 16.71 -11.84 5.23
N LEU A 169 16.28 -13.10 5.11
CA LEU A 169 17.00 -14.24 5.70
C LEU A 169 18.24 -14.59 4.90
N TYR A 170 18.11 -14.55 3.59
CA TYR A 170 19.16 -14.98 2.68
C TYR A 170 20.05 -13.83 2.25
N GLN A 171 20.10 -12.70 2.99
CA GLN A 171 20.81 -11.45 2.67
C GLN A 171 22.04 -11.70 1.81
N ALA A 172 21.82 -11.73 0.51
CA ALA A 172 22.79 -12.37 -0.34
C ALA A 172 23.79 -11.29 -0.73
N ASP A 173 25.05 -11.45 -0.31
CA ASP A 173 26.11 -10.72 -0.99
C ASP A 173 26.11 -11.14 -2.47
N PRO A 174 26.54 -10.26 -3.39
CA PRO A 174 26.50 -10.54 -4.83
C PRO A 174 27.16 -11.87 -5.23
N GLY A 175 28.19 -12.32 -4.48
CA GLY A 175 28.84 -13.61 -4.68
C GLY A 175 27.97 -14.80 -4.27
N SER A 176 27.25 -14.69 -3.16
CA SER A 176 26.31 -15.72 -2.68
C SER A 176 25.08 -15.87 -3.57
N VAL A 177 24.56 -14.78 -4.16
CA VAL A 177 23.47 -14.86 -5.16
C VAL A 177 23.92 -15.66 -6.38
N ALA A 178 25.13 -15.36 -6.89
CA ALA A 178 25.65 -15.97 -8.11
C ALA A 178 26.03 -17.46 -7.94
N ALA A 179 26.35 -17.89 -6.72
CA ALA A 179 26.91 -19.22 -6.46
C ALA A 179 25.89 -20.27 -5.95
N SER A 180 24.67 -19.90 -5.52
CA SER A 180 23.81 -20.81 -4.76
C SER A 180 22.63 -21.40 -5.56
N PRO A 181 22.38 -22.74 -5.53
CA PRO A 181 21.12 -23.34 -6.01
C PRO A 181 19.87 -22.83 -5.28
N GLN A 182 20.02 -22.24 -4.09
CA GLN A 182 18.94 -21.61 -3.34
C GLN A 182 18.55 -20.27 -3.96
N SER A 183 19.47 -19.57 -4.65
CA SER A 183 19.16 -18.33 -5.36
C SER A 183 18.15 -18.56 -6.48
N PHE A 184 18.19 -19.68 -7.18
CA PHE A 184 17.19 -20.00 -8.22
C PHE A 184 15.78 -20.24 -7.65
N ALA A 185 15.66 -20.90 -6.50
CA ALA A 185 14.37 -21.12 -5.86
C ALA A 185 13.80 -19.82 -5.26
N LEU A 186 14.67 -19.03 -4.64
CA LEU A 186 14.36 -17.69 -4.12
C LEU A 186 13.96 -16.75 -5.27
N GLN A 187 14.70 -16.74 -6.38
CA GLN A 187 14.39 -16.01 -7.61
C GLN A 187 13.01 -16.37 -8.14
N ARG A 188 12.66 -17.67 -8.24
CA ARG A 188 11.32 -18.08 -8.73
C ARG A 188 10.19 -17.68 -7.78
N LEU A 189 10.43 -17.71 -6.48
CA LEU A 189 9.44 -17.32 -5.47
C LEU A 189 9.22 -15.81 -5.48
N ILE A 190 10.30 -15.01 -5.46
CA ILE A 190 10.21 -13.55 -5.55
C ILE A 190 9.62 -13.13 -6.91
N SER A 191 10.03 -13.80 -7.99
CA SER A 191 9.53 -13.56 -9.35
C SER A 191 8.01 -13.70 -9.43
N ARG A 192 7.48 -14.83 -8.92
CA ARG A 192 6.04 -15.08 -8.89
C ARG A 192 5.33 -14.19 -7.88
N ALA A 193 5.85 -14.04 -6.67
CA ALA A 193 5.21 -13.23 -5.64
C ALA A 193 5.05 -11.77 -6.08
N ILE A 194 6.07 -11.16 -6.66
CA ILE A 194 6.03 -9.75 -7.07
C ILE A 194 5.27 -9.55 -8.38
N ALA A 195 5.42 -10.45 -9.36
CA ALA A 195 4.65 -10.35 -10.60
C ALA A 195 3.16 -10.61 -10.37
N ASP A 196 2.80 -11.65 -9.60
CA ASP A 196 1.41 -11.92 -9.23
C ASP A 196 0.83 -10.76 -8.41
N PHE A 197 1.65 -10.17 -7.51
CA PHE A 197 1.26 -8.98 -6.75
C PHE A 197 0.95 -7.79 -7.66
N ALA A 198 1.88 -7.42 -8.54
CA ALA A 198 1.70 -6.28 -9.43
C ALA A 198 0.54 -6.45 -10.42
N ILE A 199 0.44 -7.63 -11.05
CA ILE A 199 -0.60 -7.94 -12.04
C ILE A 199 -1.97 -7.91 -11.38
N ARG A 200 -2.15 -8.56 -10.22
CA ARG A 200 -3.46 -8.58 -9.58
C ARG A 200 -3.83 -7.27 -8.90
N MET A 201 -2.85 -6.55 -8.34
CA MET A 201 -3.11 -5.22 -7.82
C MET A 201 -3.65 -4.31 -8.95
N ALA A 202 -3.12 -4.40 -10.17
CA ALA A 202 -3.64 -3.66 -11.32
C ALA A 202 -5.07 -4.08 -11.75
N ASP A 203 -5.49 -5.33 -11.48
CA ASP A 203 -6.80 -5.88 -11.86
C ASP A 203 -7.88 -5.80 -10.74
N LEU A 204 -7.50 -5.47 -9.51
CA LEU A 204 -8.43 -5.44 -8.37
C LEU A 204 -9.14 -4.09 -8.25
N ASP A 205 -10.45 -4.13 -7.97
CA ASP A 205 -11.17 -2.96 -7.46
C ASP A 205 -10.50 -2.55 -6.14
N PRO A 206 -9.91 -1.36 -6.04
CA PRO A 206 -8.92 -1.17 -5.01
C PRO A 206 -9.59 -0.90 -3.66
N GLY A 207 -9.41 -1.86 -2.75
CA GLY A 207 -10.02 -1.88 -1.42
C GLY A 207 -9.49 -0.83 -0.46
N ALA A 208 -9.93 -0.89 0.79
CA ALA A 208 -9.63 0.10 1.83
C ALA A 208 -8.14 0.30 2.13
N VAL A 209 -7.33 -0.73 1.89
CA VAL A 209 -5.90 -0.77 2.18
C VAL A 209 -5.16 -1.26 0.94
N LEU A 210 -4.18 -0.48 0.49
CA LEU A 210 -3.20 -0.91 -0.50
C LEU A 210 -1.87 -1.16 0.20
N ILE A 211 -1.25 -2.30 -0.08
CA ILE A 211 0.10 -2.60 0.36
C ILE A 211 1.03 -2.26 -0.80
N LEU A 212 2.09 -1.48 -0.56
CA LEU A 212 3.09 -1.18 -1.57
C LEU A 212 4.45 -1.73 -1.12
N PRO A 213 5.29 -2.20 -2.05
CA PRO A 213 6.67 -2.50 -1.71
C PRO A 213 7.39 -1.23 -1.24
N ALA A 214 8.28 -1.37 -0.25
CA ALA A 214 9.13 -0.26 0.17
C ALA A 214 10.16 0.10 -0.91
N GLN A 215 10.69 1.32 -0.86
CA GLN A 215 11.69 1.81 -1.82
C GLN A 215 12.96 0.96 -1.84
N GLU A 216 13.44 0.55 -0.67
CA GLU A 216 14.68 -0.21 -0.48
C GLU A 216 14.61 -1.63 -1.06
N LEU A 217 13.39 -2.14 -1.26
CA LEU A 217 13.20 -3.43 -1.91
C LEU A 217 13.80 -3.41 -3.31
N ARG A 218 13.72 -2.29 -4.05
CA ARG A 218 14.22 -2.17 -5.43
C ARG A 218 15.68 -2.59 -5.58
N ASP A 219 16.54 -2.14 -4.66
CA ASP A 219 17.97 -2.41 -4.72
C ASP A 219 18.26 -3.88 -4.41
N THR A 220 17.56 -4.42 -3.40
CA THR A 220 17.65 -5.83 -3.04
C THR A 220 17.19 -6.73 -4.20
N LEU A 221 16.12 -6.33 -4.88
CA LEU A 221 15.64 -6.98 -6.08
C LEU A 221 16.68 -6.97 -7.20
N ALA A 222 17.28 -5.81 -7.48
CA ALA A 222 18.32 -5.71 -8.52
C ALA A 222 19.46 -6.72 -8.29
N LEU A 223 19.92 -6.88 -7.04
CA LEU A 223 20.96 -7.84 -6.67
C LEU A 223 20.58 -9.29 -7.01
N TYR A 224 19.33 -9.70 -6.73
CA TYR A 224 18.88 -11.08 -7.00
C TYR A 224 18.78 -11.40 -8.49
N TRP A 225 18.64 -10.38 -9.36
CA TRP A 225 18.44 -10.54 -10.79
C TRP A 225 19.59 -10.05 -11.68
N ASP A 226 20.71 -9.62 -11.10
CA ASP A 226 21.88 -9.20 -11.88
C ASP A 226 22.41 -10.33 -12.79
N GLY A 227 22.16 -11.61 -12.45
CA GLY A 227 22.49 -12.76 -13.29
C GLY A 227 21.50 -13.09 -14.42
N MET A 228 20.37 -12.37 -14.55
CA MET A 228 19.31 -12.63 -15.53
C MET A 228 18.71 -11.32 -16.08
N PRO A 229 19.30 -10.72 -17.13
CA PRO A 229 18.90 -9.40 -17.63
C PRO A 229 17.41 -9.29 -18.02
N ASP A 230 16.88 -10.26 -18.77
CA ASP A 230 15.48 -10.25 -19.20
C ASP A 230 14.51 -10.40 -18.02
N GLY A 231 14.86 -11.24 -17.03
CA GLY A 231 14.08 -11.42 -15.80
C GLY A 231 14.10 -10.15 -14.94
N ARG A 232 15.25 -9.49 -14.85
CA ARG A 232 15.42 -8.23 -14.13
C ARG A 232 14.48 -7.15 -14.64
N GLU A 233 14.40 -6.96 -15.96
CA GLU A 233 13.54 -5.93 -16.55
C GLU A 233 12.07 -6.16 -16.20
N ILE A 234 11.59 -7.40 -16.35
CA ILE A 234 10.20 -7.77 -16.04
C ILE A 234 9.88 -7.53 -14.56
N HIS A 235 10.77 -7.89 -13.64
CA HIS A 235 10.53 -7.73 -12.21
C HIS A 235 10.65 -6.30 -11.71
N LEU A 236 11.60 -5.52 -12.24
CA LEU A 236 11.68 -4.09 -11.94
C LEU A 236 10.47 -3.34 -12.50
N ARG A 237 9.92 -3.78 -13.64
CA ARG A 237 8.66 -3.26 -14.17
C ARG A 237 7.49 -3.58 -13.25
N ALA A 238 7.35 -4.83 -12.81
CA ALA A 238 6.31 -5.24 -11.87
C ALA A 238 6.42 -4.48 -10.53
N TYR A 239 7.64 -4.29 -10.01
CA TYR A 239 7.90 -3.46 -8.85
C TYR A 239 7.41 -2.01 -9.07
N ALA A 240 7.77 -1.41 -10.21
CA ALA A 240 7.33 -0.06 -10.56
C ALA A 240 5.80 0.02 -10.71
N ASP A 241 5.16 -0.96 -11.35
CA ASP A 241 3.70 -1.05 -11.48
C ASP A 241 3.03 -1.05 -10.09
N ALA A 242 3.49 -1.92 -9.18
CA ALA A 242 2.97 -2.02 -7.82
C ALA A 242 3.17 -0.72 -7.02
N ARG A 243 4.31 -0.05 -7.17
CA ARG A 243 4.59 1.26 -6.55
C ARG A 243 3.65 2.35 -7.03
N THR A 244 3.35 2.36 -8.34
CA THR A 244 2.53 3.41 -8.98
C THR A 244 1.03 3.15 -8.97
N ILE A 245 0.56 2.09 -8.31
CA ILE A 245 -0.85 1.72 -8.36
C ILE A 245 -1.80 2.78 -7.81
N LEU A 246 -1.41 3.51 -6.75
CA LEU A 246 -2.25 4.54 -6.15
C LEU A 246 -2.65 5.61 -7.19
N TRP A 247 -1.84 5.84 -8.23
CA TRP A 247 -2.11 6.84 -9.26
C TRP A 247 -3.23 6.40 -10.21
N LEU A 248 -3.59 5.12 -10.25
CA LEU A 248 -4.79 4.67 -10.97
C LEU A 248 -6.08 5.24 -10.37
N ASP A 249 -6.09 5.62 -9.09
CA ASP A 249 -7.27 6.23 -8.46
C ASP A 249 -7.62 7.60 -9.02
N LEU A 250 -6.73 8.25 -9.77
CA LEU A 250 -7.08 9.47 -10.47
C LEU A 250 -8.28 9.29 -11.41
N GLY A 251 -8.45 8.09 -11.97
CA GLY A 251 -9.64 7.73 -12.75
C GLY A 251 -10.95 7.83 -11.97
N ARG A 252 -10.94 7.62 -10.65
CA ARG A 252 -12.14 7.72 -9.79
C ARG A 252 -12.81 9.09 -9.88
N THR A 253 -12.05 10.15 -10.15
CA THR A 253 -12.60 11.51 -10.30
C THR A 253 -13.64 11.57 -11.43
N GLU A 254 -13.45 10.81 -12.51
CA GLU A 254 -14.38 10.72 -13.63
C GLU A 254 -15.61 9.89 -13.26
N ASP A 255 -15.40 8.77 -12.57
CA ASP A 255 -16.47 7.86 -12.14
C ASP A 255 -17.42 8.53 -11.15
N LEU A 256 -16.89 9.31 -10.21
CA LEU A 256 -17.69 10.11 -9.26
C LEU A 256 -18.61 11.09 -10.00
N LEU A 257 -18.05 11.85 -10.96
CA LEU A 257 -18.83 12.82 -11.74
C LEU A 257 -19.85 12.13 -12.66
N SER A 258 -19.48 11.01 -13.27
CA SER A 258 -20.37 10.19 -14.12
C SER A 258 -21.54 9.63 -13.32
N THR A 259 -21.28 9.09 -12.13
CA THR A 259 -22.28 8.53 -11.22
C THR A 259 -23.23 9.61 -10.70
N ALA A 260 -22.71 10.79 -10.37
CA ALA A 260 -23.54 11.94 -10.00
C ALA A 260 -24.48 12.37 -11.13
N ARG A 261 -24.04 12.39 -12.40
CA ARG A 261 -24.91 12.70 -13.55
C ARG A 261 -26.04 11.69 -13.72
N ARG A 262 -25.80 10.42 -13.37
CA ARG A 262 -26.79 9.34 -13.43
C ARG A 262 -27.70 9.29 -12.20
N GLY A 263 -27.52 10.20 -11.24
CA GLY A 263 -28.32 10.28 -10.02
C GLY A 263 -27.92 9.27 -8.93
N GLY A 264 -26.76 8.62 -9.05
CA GLY A 264 -26.30 7.63 -8.06
C GLY A 264 -25.73 8.25 -6.78
N THR A 265 -25.14 9.45 -6.88
CA THR A 265 -24.55 10.19 -5.74
C THR A 265 -24.97 11.65 -5.83
N PRO A 266 -25.25 12.34 -4.70
CA PRO A 266 -25.52 13.77 -4.72
C PRO A 266 -24.36 14.54 -5.36
N ALA A 267 -24.67 15.32 -6.39
CA ALA A 267 -23.65 16.03 -7.17
C ALA A 267 -22.71 16.93 -6.33
N PRO A 268 -23.17 17.65 -5.29
CA PRO A 268 -22.27 18.41 -4.43
C PRO A 268 -21.23 17.53 -3.71
N ALA A 269 -21.63 16.34 -3.25
CA ALA A 269 -20.73 15.41 -2.56
C ALA A 269 -19.69 14.83 -3.52
N ALA A 270 -20.12 14.35 -4.70
CA ALA A 270 -19.21 13.85 -5.73
C ALA A 270 -18.19 14.92 -6.18
N CYS A 271 -18.62 16.18 -6.29
CA CYS A 271 -17.74 17.30 -6.60
C CYS A 271 -16.74 17.62 -5.48
N ALA A 272 -17.13 17.52 -4.22
CA ALA A 272 -16.23 17.73 -3.09
C ALA A 272 -15.16 16.63 -3.03
N GLU A 273 -15.56 15.37 -3.19
CA GLU A 273 -14.65 14.22 -3.19
C GLU A 273 -13.66 14.25 -4.36
N ALA A 274 -14.16 14.50 -5.58
CA ALA A 274 -13.28 14.60 -6.75
C ALA A 274 -12.29 15.77 -6.66
N ARG A 275 -12.65 16.89 -5.99
CA ARG A 275 -11.68 17.96 -5.67
C ARG A 275 -10.63 17.52 -4.66
N ALA A 276 -11.03 16.81 -3.62
CA ALA A 276 -10.11 16.32 -2.59
C ALA A 276 -9.08 15.34 -3.19
N LEU A 277 -9.53 14.44 -4.07
CA LEU A 277 -8.65 13.55 -4.84
C LEU A 277 -7.63 14.34 -5.68
N LEU A 278 -8.08 15.28 -6.50
CA LEU A 278 -7.17 16.09 -7.33
C LEU A 278 -6.19 16.92 -6.49
N ALA A 279 -6.65 17.49 -5.36
CA ALA A 279 -5.80 18.26 -4.46
C ALA A 279 -4.70 17.39 -3.82
N PHE A 280 -5.03 16.16 -3.43
CA PHE A 280 -4.06 15.20 -2.91
C PHE A 280 -2.96 14.92 -3.94
N PHE A 281 -3.32 14.49 -5.15
CA PHE A 281 -2.32 14.13 -6.17
C PHE A 281 -1.54 15.31 -6.74
N ASP A 282 -2.08 16.54 -6.65
CA ASP A 282 -1.33 17.75 -7.00
C ASP A 282 -0.28 18.10 -5.94
N THR A 283 -0.62 17.88 -4.66
CA THR A 283 0.25 18.16 -3.51
C THR A 283 1.28 17.05 -3.30
N HIS A 284 0.92 15.80 -3.58
CA HIS A 284 1.70 14.60 -3.28
C HIS A 284 2.08 13.91 -4.59
N ARG A 285 3.14 14.45 -5.20
CA ARG A 285 3.66 13.95 -6.48
C ARG A 285 4.37 12.61 -6.29
N PRO A 286 4.45 11.78 -7.35
CA PRO A 286 5.26 10.58 -7.32
C PRO A 286 6.72 10.91 -7.02
N ASP A 287 7.40 9.95 -6.39
CA ASP A 287 8.83 10.04 -6.15
C ASP A 287 9.59 10.08 -7.49
N GLU A 288 10.82 10.59 -7.50
CA GLU A 288 11.61 10.70 -8.75
C GLU A 288 11.76 9.35 -9.48
N ALA A 289 11.89 8.27 -8.71
CA ALA A 289 11.97 6.90 -9.22
C ALA A 289 10.68 6.40 -9.90
N GLU A 290 9.53 7.02 -9.59
CA GLU A 290 8.20 6.64 -10.05
C GLU A 290 7.69 7.55 -11.16
N ALA A 291 8.15 8.80 -11.22
CA ALA A 291 7.62 9.86 -12.06
C ALA A 291 7.45 9.45 -13.54
N ALA A 292 8.49 8.89 -14.15
CA ALA A 292 8.44 8.45 -15.54
C ALA A 292 7.40 7.35 -15.79
N LYS A 293 7.23 6.44 -14.83
CA LYS A 293 6.24 5.38 -14.92
C LYS A 293 4.83 5.96 -14.76
N VAL A 294 4.63 6.85 -13.80
CA VAL A 294 3.34 7.53 -13.61
C VAL A 294 2.96 8.35 -14.84
N ASP A 295 3.88 9.12 -15.43
CA ASP A 295 3.62 9.86 -16.66
C ASP A 295 3.18 8.94 -17.81
N SER A 296 3.78 7.75 -17.92
CA SER A 296 3.39 6.75 -18.92
C SER A 296 1.97 6.20 -18.76
N MET A 297 1.39 6.31 -17.55
CA MET A 297 -0.01 5.92 -17.29
C MET A 297 -1.01 6.96 -17.85
N PHE A 298 -0.55 8.18 -18.16
CA PHE A 298 -1.36 9.28 -18.69
C PHE A 298 -0.86 9.72 -20.07
N PRO A 299 -0.90 8.85 -21.10
CA PRO A 299 -0.28 9.10 -22.41
C PRO A 299 -0.88 10.31 -23.15
N ASN A 300 -2.10 10.71 -22.80
CA ASN A 300 -2.72 11.95 -23.24
C ASN A 300 -3.20 12.70 -21.99
N PRO A 301 -2.61 13.85 -21.63
CA PRO A 301 -1.69 14.71 -22.38
C PRO A 301 -0.18 14.39 -22.24
N GLY A 302 0.19 13.18 -21.84
CA GLY A 302 1.58 12.68 -21.84
C GLY A 302 2.35 12.92 -20.54
N THR A 303 1.73 13.57 -19.55
CA THR A 303 2.26 13.78 -18.21
C THR A 303 1.14 13.80 -17.17
N LEU A 304 1.45 13.41 -15.93
CA LEU A 304 0.56 13.56 -14.77
C LEU A 304 0.11 15.01 -14.60
N THR A 305 1.05 15.96 -14.71
CA THR A 305 0.76 17.39 -14.53
C THR A 305 -0.28 17.87 -15.54
N GLY A 306 -0.14 17.49 -16.80
CA GLY A 306 -1.12 17.82 -17.82
C GLY A 306 -2.48 17.17 -17.55
N TYR A 307 -2.50 15.91 -17.13
CA TYR A 307 -3.74 15.20 -16.78
C TYR A 307 -4.49 15.89 -15.64
N LEU A 308 -3.80 16.21 -14.54
CA LEU A 308 -4.36 16.95 -13.39
C LEU A 308 -4.94 18.31 -13.81
N SER A 309 -4.23 19.06 -14.65
CA SER A 309 -4.70 20.36 -15.16
C SER A 309 -5.97 20.22 -16.01
N GLY A 310 -6.03 19.21 -16.88
CA GLY A 310 -7.22 18.90 -17.67
C GLY A 310 -8.42 18.57 -16.76
N ARG A 311 -8.22 17.67 -15.80
CA ARG A 311 -9.28 17.25 -14.87
C ARG A 311 -9.80 18.38 -13.99
N ARG A 312 -8.93 19.29 -13.55
CA ARG A 312 -9.36 20.49 -12.81
C ARG A 312 -10.31 21.37 -13.62
N THR A 313 -10.05 21.50 -14.92
CA THR A 313 -10.93 22.24 -15.84
C THR A 313 -12.28 21.52 -16.01
N ASP A 314 -12.25 20.22 -16.29
CA ASP A 314 -13.45 19.40 -16.46
C ASP A 314 -14.35 19.41 -15.23
N LEU A 315 -13.73 19.32 -14.05
CA LEU A 315 -14.43 19.33 -12.77
C LEU A 315 -15.06 20.70 -12.51
N THR A 316 -14.36 21.80 -12.81
CA THR A 316 -14.91 23.16 -12.69
C THR A 316 -16.18 23.30 -13.53
N VAL A 317 -16.13 22.87 -14.80
CA VAL A 317 -17.29 22.94 -15.72
C VAL A 317 -18.42 22.02 -15.26
N SER A 318 -18.11 20.78 -14.89
CA SER A 318 -19.11 19.77 -14.49
C SER A 318 -19.82 20.18 -13.20
N CYS A 319 -19.07 20.61 -12.20
CA CYS A 319 -19.62 21.02 -10.91
C CYS A 319 -20.44 22.31 -11.01
N ALA A 320 -20.05 23.25 -11.88
CA ALA A 320 -20.88 24.43 -12.15
C ALA A 320 -22.23 24.05 -12.79
N ARG A 321 -22.26 23.06 -13.69
CA ARG A 321 -23.52 22.57 -14.30
C ARG A 321 -24.46 21.91 -13.31
N PHE A 322 -23.94 21.25 -12.27
CA PHE A 322 -24.77 20.65 -11.24
C PHE A 322 -25.41 21.66 -10.27
N SER A 323 -24.86 22.88 -10.21
CA SER A 323 -25.39 23.97 -9.38
C SER A 323 -26.42 24.86 -10.10
N LEU A 324 -26.68 24.59 -11.37
CA LEU A 324 -27.68 25.28 -12.21
C LEU A 324 -28.96 24.43 -12.32
#